data_AF-A0A015M6Y3-F1
#
_entry.id   AF-A0A015M6Y3-F1
#
_cell.length_a   1.000
_cell.length_b   1.000
_cell.length_c   1.000
_cell.angle_alpha   90.00
_cell.angle_beta   90.00
_cell.angle_gamma   90.00
#
_symmetry.space_group_name_H-M   'P 1'
#
loop_
_entity.id
_entity.type
_entity.pdbx_description
1 polymer ?
#
loop_
_entity_poly.entity_id
_entity_poly.type
_entity_poly.pdbx_seq_one_letter_code
_entity_poly.pdbx_strand_id
1 'polypeptide(L)'
;MLLEPVTTLSEKSASKWTDKDVMPLAELLAGRISIDASGENRQGANALRKIGPDLNEYIFTHPKICSIMDPDYVVVDLNTGIPVNVNFYPPPGSPHIAAVPHSGTHHVFIFNGPGETVDAQHLIGWLQGTNPNAIRNCLFACLYFTKFVLIM
;
A
#
# COMPACT_ATOMS: atom_id res chain seq x y z
N MET A 1 16.77 -8.17 5.01
CA MET A 1 16.82 -9.52 4.40
C MET A 1 15.49 -10.22 4.63
N LEU A 2 15.01 -10.98 3.65
CA LEU A 2 13.72 -11.69 3.72
C LEU A 2 13.74 -12.95 4.60
N LEU A 3 14.89 -13.60 4.76
CA LEU A 3 14.95 -14.97 5.25
C LEU A 3 14.50 -15.12 6.70
N GLU A 4 14.96 -14.25 7.59
CA GLU A 4 14.65 -14.30 9.03
C GLU A 4 13.14 -14.20 9.31
N PRO A 5 12.41 -13.14 8.91
CA PRO A 5 10.99 -13.01 9.23
C PRO A 5 10.14 -14.15 8.64
N VAL A 6 10.51 -14.66 7.46
CA VAL A 6 9.82 -15.80 6.84
C VAL A 6 10.09 -17.11 7.59
N THR A 7 11.32 -17.30 8.07
CA THR A 7 11.68 -18.51 8.83
C THR A 7 10.93 -18.54 10.15
N THR A 8 10.87 -17.42 10.88
CA THR A 8 10.09 -17.28 12.12
C THR A 8 8.61 -17.61 11.91
N LEU A 9 8.00 -17.14 10.82
CA LEU A 9 6.62 -17.49 10.48
C LEU A 9 6.46 -18.98 10.17
N SER A 10 7.44 -19.58 9.51
CA SER A 10 7.44 -21.00 9.12
C SER A 10 7.60 -21.97 10.30
N GLU A 11 8.03 -21.50 11.47
CA GLU A 11 8.18 -22.33 12.68
C GLU A 11 6.84 -22.78 13.28
N LYS A 12 5.73 -22.15 12.87
CA LYS A 12 4.38 -22.52 13.32
C LYS A 12 3.37 -22.52 12.19
N SER A 13 2.32 -23.31 12.35
CA SER A 13 1.21 -23.36 11.41
C SER A 13 0.54 -21.99 11.26
N ALA A 14 0.11 -21.66 10.04
CA ALA A 14 -0.55 -20.39 9.72
C ALA A 14 -1.75 -20.08 10.61
N SER A 15 -2.52 -21.10 11.00
CA SER A 15 -3.64 -20.97 11.95
C SER A 15 -3.26 -20.51 13.36
N LYS A 16 -1.97 -20.45 13.69
CA LYS A 16 -1.43 -19.97 14.96
C LYS A 16 -0.63 -18.67 14.82
N TRP A 17 -0.63 -18.07 13.63
CA TRP A 17 -0.04 -16.75 13.44
C TRP A 17 -0.87 -15.70 14.18
N THR A 18 -0.17 -14.69 14.67
CA THR A 18 -0.73 -13.47 15.23
C THR A 18 -0.15 -12.29 14.48
N ASP A 19 -0.78 -11.12 14.60
CA ASP A 19 -0.30 -9.91 13.94
C ASP A 19 1.16 -9.61 14.31
N LYS A 20 1.59 -9.94 15.54
CA LYS A 20 2.97 -9.76 15.98
C LYS A 20 3.98 -10.62 15.23
N ASP A 21 3.57 -11.80 14.77
CA ASP A 21 4.43 -12.69 14.01
C ASP A 21 4.56 -12.24 12.56
N VAL A 22 3.47 -11.72 11.99
CA VAL A 22 3.41 -11.30 10.59
C VAL A 22 3.98 -9.90 10.39
N MET A 23 3.90 -9.03 11.41
CA MET A 23 4.34 -7.62 11.33
C MET A 23 5.76 -7.43 10.79
N PRO A 24 6.80 -8.16 11.23
CA PRO A 24 8.16 -7.96 10.71
C PRO A 24 8.25 -8.21 9.20
N LEU A 25 7.52 -9.21 8.69
CA LEU A 25 7.43 -9.44 7.26
C LEU A 25 6.61 -8.35 6.58
N ALA A 26 5.49 -7.93 7.17
CA ALA A 26 4.63 -6.88 6.63
C ALA A 26 5.38 -5.55 6.47
N GLU A 27 6.11 -5.12 7.49
CA GLU A 27 6.94 -3.91 7.47
C GLU A 27 8.08 -4.00 6.45
N LEU A 28 8.70 -5.17 6.30
CA LEU A 28 9.72 -5.39 5.28
C LEU A 28 9.14 -5.26 3.87
N LEU A 29 7.91 -5.74 3.68
CA LEU A 29 7.16 -5.72 2.41
C LEU A 29 6.40 -4.42 2.16
N ALA A 30 6.37 -3.51 3.14
CA ALA A 30 5.48 -2.36 3.13
C ALA A 30 5.66 -1.50 1.88
N GLY A 31 4.60 -1.43 1.07
CA GLY A 31 4.56 -0.67 -0.17
C GLY A 31 5.59 -1.08 -1.22
N ARG A 32 6.14 -2.30 -1.15
CA ARG A 32 7.09 -2.83 -2.14
C ARG A 32 6.36 -3.59 -3.24
N ILE A 33 6.37 -3.01 -4.43
CA ILE A 33 5.81 -3.64 -5.64
C ILE A 33 6.64 -4.84 -6.13
N SER A 34 7.92 -4.89 -5.75
CA SER A 34 8.83 -5.98 -6.08
C SER A 34 9.97 -6.05 -5.05
N ILE A 35 10.58 -7.23 -4.96
CA ILE A 35 11.78 -7.46 -4.16
C ILE A 35 12.77 -8.20 -5.04
N ASP A 36 14.02 -7.74 -5.01
CA ASP A 36 15.09 -8.49 -5.63
C ASP A 36 15.31 -9.82 -4.90
N ALA A 37 15.00 -10.91 -5.61
CA ALA A 37 15.19 -12.29 -5.17
C ALA A 37 16.57 -12.85 -5.53
N SER A 38 17.52 -12.00 -5.94
CA SER A 38 18.90 -12.39 -6.23
C SER A 38 19.78 -12.41 -4.97
N GLY A 39 21.01 -12.93 -5.13
CA GLY A 39 22.03 -12.90 -4.09
C GLY A 39 21.59 -13.46 -2.73
N GLU A 40 21.81 -12.68 -1.68
CA GLU A 40 21.49 -13.02 -0.27
C GLU A 40 19.98 -13.18 -0.02
N ASN A 41 19.12 -12.55 -0.84
CA ASN A 41 17.67 -12.65 -0.70
C ASN A 41 17.06 -13.91 -1.36
N ARG A 42 17.83 -14.65 -2.16
CA ARG A 42 17.31 -15.81 -2.90
C ARG A 42 16.68 -16.88 -2.01
N GLN A 43 17.30 -17.17 -0.87
CA GLN A 43 16.76 -18.14 0.07
C GLN A 43 15.46 -17.63 0.71
N GLY A 44 15.43 -16.36 1.13
CA GLY A 44 14.23 -15.73 1.70
C GLY A 44 13.08 -15.67 0.71
N ALA A 45 13.33 -15.36 -0.56
CA ALA A 45 12.31 -15.34 -1.61
C ALA A 45 11.72 -16.74 -1.86
N ASN A 46 12.57 -17.78 -1.87
CA ASN A 46 12.11 -19.17 -1.99
C ASN A 46 11.28 -19.60 -0.77
N ALA A 47 11.66 -19.18 0.43
CA ALA A 47 10.89 -19.45 1.64
C ALA A 47 9.55 -18.69 1.63
N LEU A 48 9.55 -17.42 1.20
CA LEU A 48 8.34 -16.60 1.10
C LEU A 48 7.33 -17.24 0.13
N ARG A 49 7.81 -17.76 -1.01
CA ARG A 49 6.97 -18.49 -1.97
C ARG A 49 6.26 -19.69 -1.34
N LYS A 50 6.89 -20.39 -0.39
CA LYS A 50 6.31 -21.56 0.26
C LYS A 50 5.17 -21.19 1.21
N ILE A 51 5.33 -20.10 1.96
CA ILE A 51 4.28 -19.60 2.87
C ILE A 51 3.25 -18.69 2.18
N GLY A 52 3.43 -18.40 0.89
CA GLY A 52 2.62 -17.43 0.14
C GLY A 52 1.11 -17.66 0.20
N PRO A 53 0.60 -18.89 -0.04
CA PRO A 53 -0.83 -19.16 0.07
C PRO A 53 -1.40 -18.87 1.46
N ASP A 54 -0.70 -19.31 2.51
CA ASP A 54 -1.08 -19.08 3.90
C ASP A 54 -1.03 -17.60 4.28
N LEU A 55 0.01 -16.89 3.80
CA LEU A 55 0.17 -15.44 4.01
C LEU A 55 -0.94 -14.67 3.31
N ASN A 56 -1.32 -15.05 2.09
CA ASN A 56 -2.44 -14.43 1.39
C ASN A 56 -3.76 -14.61 2.16
N GLU A 57 -4.05 -15.82 2.64
CA GLU A 57 -5.24 -16.07 3.45
C GLU A 57 -5.23 -15.26 4.76
N TYR A 58 -4.07 -15.19 5.42
CA TYR A 58 -3.91 -14.39 6.62
C TYR A 58 -4.19 -12.91 6.37
N ILE A 59 -3.58 -12.29 5.35
CA ILE A 59 -3.77 -10.84 5.10
C ILE A 59 -5.21 -10.50 4.72
N PHE A 60 -5.92 -11.38 4.00
CA PHE A 60 -7.33 -11.14 3.65
C PHE A 60 -8.26 -11.13 4.86
N THR A 61 -7.90 -11.81 5.93
CA THR A 61 -8.66 -11.83 7.19
C THR A 61 -8.15 -10.80 8.20
N HIS A 62 -7.03 -10.13 7.91
CA HIS A 62 -6.39 -9.13 8.78
C HIS A 62 -6.16 -7.81 8.00
N PRO A 63 -7.21 -6.99 7.79
CA PRO A 63 -7.14 -5.78 6.97
C PRO A 63 -6.02 -4.81 7.37
N LYS A 64 -5.70 -4.73 8.66
CA LYS A 64 -4.60 -3.88 9.16
C LYS A 64 -3.24 -4.34 8.66
N ILE A 65 -2.98 -5.64 8.57
CA ILE A 65 -1.72 -6.17 8.02
C ILE A 65 -1.71 -5.99 6.50
N CYS A 66 -2.84 -6.27 5.84
CA CYS A 66 -3.00 -6.06 4.40
C CYS A 66 -2.64 -4.62 4.00
N SER A 67 -3.20 -3.64 4.72
CA SER A 67 -2.97 -2.20 4.50
C SER A 67 -1.52 -1.72 4.67
N ILE A 68 -0.68 -2.51 5.32
CA ILE A 68 0.76 -2.22 5.43
C ILE A 68 1.49 -2.76 4.20
N MET A 69 1.16 -3.99 3.81
CA MET A 69 1.84 -4.73 2.74
C MET A 69 1.43 -4.24 1.35
N ASP A 70 0.15 -3.94 1.18
CA ASP A 70 -0.46 -3.52 -0.08
C ASP A 70 -1.28 -2.24 0.15
N PRO A 71 -0.60 -1.11 0.39
CA PRO A 71 -1.28 0.14 0.69
C PRO A 71 -1.95 0.74 -0.56
N ASP A 72 -2.90 1.62 -0.33
CA ASP A 72 -3.56 2.35 -1.40
C ASP A 72 -2.70 3.54 -1.85
N TYR A 73 -2.44 3.59 -3.15
CA TYR A 73 -1.73 4.70 -3.79
C TYR A 73 -2.70 5.62 -4.52
N VAL A 74 -2.49 6.93 -4.40
CA VAL A 74 -3.10 7.93 -5.27
C VAL A 74 -2.00 8.53 -6.13
N VAL A 75 -2.05 8.25 -7.43
CA VAL A 75 -1.14 8.84 -8.42
C VAL A 75 -1.83 10.01 -9.11
N VAL A 76 -1.22 11.17 -9.06
CA VAL A 76 -1.64 12.37 -9.80
C VAL A 76 -0.86 12.46 -11.10
N ASP A 77 -1.58 12.73 -12.19
CA ASP A 77 -0.99 12.90 -13.53
C ASP A 77 0.16 13.93 -13.54
N LEU A 78 1.28 13.54 -14.13
CA LEU A 78 2.51 14.32 -14.23
C LEU A 78 2.40 15.45 -15.26
N ASN A 79 1.49 15.33 -16.23
CA ASN A 79 1.36 16.25 -17.37
C ASN A 79 0.54 17.51 -17.04
N THR A 80 -0.20 17.49 -15.93
CA THR A 80 -1.17 18.54 -15.58
C THR A 80 -0.61 19.59 -14.62
N GLY A 81 0.67 19.46 -14.24
CA GLY A 81 1.29 20.25 -13.19
C GLY A 81 0.93 19.73 -11.79
N ILE A 82 1.83 19.94 -10.82
CA ILE A 82 1.60 19.55 -9.41
C ILE A 82 0.32 20.25 -8.92
N PRO A 83 -0.67 19.52 -8.35
CA PRO A 83 -1.84 20.14 -7.74
C PRO A 83 -1.37 21.15 -6.71
N VAL A 84 -1.86 22.37 -6.83
CA VAL A 84 -1.28 23.55 -6.19
C VAL A 84 -1.31 23.50 -4.66
N ASN A 85 -1.94 22.48 -4.02
CA ASN A 85 -2.04 22.50 -2.56
C ASN A 85 -2.25 21.18 -1.78
N VAL A 86 -1.73 20.02 -2.20
CA VAL A 86 -1.89 18.77 -1.40
C VAL A 86 -1.43 18.91 0.06
N ASN A 87 -0.50 19.83 0.35
CA ASN A 87 -0.05 20.15 1.72
C ASN A 87 -1.17 20.73 2.63
N PHE A 88 -2.30 21.15 2.07
CA PHE A 88 -3.46 21.68 2.79
C PHE A 88 -4.56 20.61 2.94
N TYR A 89 -4.28 19.40 2.48
CA TYR A 89 -5.08 18.23 2.76
C TYR A 89 -4.59 17.56 4.06
N PRO A 90 -5.50 17.13 4.93
CA PRO A 90 -6.94 17.32 4.83
C PRO A 90 -7.35 18.73 5.32
N PRO A 91 -8.53 19.23 4.93
CA PRO A 91 -9.06 20.48 5.47
C PRO A 91 -9.14 20.44 7.01
N PRO A 92 -8.97 21.58 7.70
CA PRO A 92 -9.12 21.64 9.15
C PRO A 92 -10.44 21.05 9.63
N GLY A 93 -10.38 20.14 10.62
CA GLY A 93 -11.56 19.45 11.17
C GLY A 93 -11.99 18.20 10.40
N SER A 94 -11.30 17.84 9.31
CA SER A 94 -11.52 16.58 8.61
C SER A 94 -11.13 15.37 9.47
N PRO A 95 -11.91 14.28 9.44
CA PRO A 95 -11.55 13.02 10.11
C PRO A 95 -10.50 12.19 9.35
N HIS A 96 -10.15 12.59 8.12
CA HIS A 96 -9.24 11.85 7.24
C HIS A 96 -7.76 12.10 7.58
N ILE A 97 -6.90 11.14 7.28
CA ILE A 97 -5.45 11.28 7.51
C ILE A 97 -4.77 12.18 6.45
N ALA A 98 -3.60 12.72 6.78
CA ALA A 98 -2.78 13.46 5.84
C ALA A 98 -2.25 12.56 4.72
N ALA A 99 -2.27 13.09 3.49
CA ALA A 99 -1.66 12.42 2.35
C ALA A 99 -0.13 12.45 2.51
N VAL A 100 0.50 11.28 2.52
CA VAL A 100 1.95 11.16 2.66
C VAL A 100 2.57 10.91 1.29
N PRO A 101 3.49 11.76 0.80
CA PRO A 101 4.15 11.52 -0.48
C PRO A 101 5.01 10.26 -0.43
N HIS A 102 4.96 9.46 -1.49
CA HIS A 102 5.87 8.33 -1.67
C HIS A 102 7.28 8.84 -1.92
N SER A 103 8.26 8.23 -1.25
CA SER A 103 9.66 8.66 -1.27
C SER A 103 10.18 8.91 -2.70
N GLY A 104 10.79 10.07 -2.91
CA GLY A 104 11.33 10.47 -4.21
C GLY A 104 10.30 11.00 -5.22
N THR A 105 9.03 11.12 -4.85
CA THR A 105 7.97 11.65 -5.72
C THR A 105 7.09 12.69 -5.02
N HIS A 106 6.54 13.63 -5.79
CA HIS A 106 5.57 14.62 -5.30
C HIS A 106 4.15 14.37 -5.84
N HIS A 107 3.98 13.27 -6.57
CA HIS A 107 2.78 12.96 -7.35
C HIS A 107 2.13 11.64 -6.95
N VAL A 108 2.82 10.84 -6.13
CA VAL A 108 2.30 9.58 -5.60
C VAL A 108 2.10 9.78 -4.11
N PHE A 109 0.89 9.56 -3.62
CA PHE A 109 0.56 9.60 -2.19
C PHE A 109 0.21 8.19 -1.73
N ILE A 110 0.65 7.84 -0.53
CA ILE A 110 0.41 6.53 0.07
C ILE A 110 -0.56 6.69 1.24
N PHE A 111 -1.55 5.81 1.29
CA PHE A 111 -2.46 5.65 2.41
C PHE A 111 -2.27 4.26 2.96
N ASN A 112 -1.87 4.19 4.23
CA ASN A 112 -1.70 2.94 4.96
C ASN A 112 -2.67 2.92 6.12
N GLY A 113 -3.27 1.77 6.38
CA GLY A 113 -4.00 1.50 7.61
C GLY A 113 -5.51 1.38 7.43
N PRO A 114 -6.26 1.20 8.54
CA PRO A 114 -7.70 1.07 8.51
C PRO A 114 -8.36 2.30 7.88
N GLY A 115 -9.12 2.10 6.80
CA GLY A 115 -9.80 3.19 6.09
C GLY A 115 -8.99 3.81 4.95
N GLU A 116 -7.82 3.27 4.61
CA GLU A 116 -6.95 3.76 3.52
C GLU A 116 -7.70 4.03 2.21
N THR A 117 -8.59 3.14 1.77
CA THR A 117 -9.37 3.35 0.55
C THR A 117 -10.31 4.54 0.66
N VAL A 118 -10.91 4.75 1.84
CA VAL A 118 -11.81 5.88 2.08
C VAL A 118 -11.01 7.19 2.09
N ASP A 119 -9.85 7.20 2.74
CA ASP A 119 -8.96 8.37 2.80
C ASP A 119 -8.40 8.73 1.43
N ALA A 120 -7.99 7.72 0.66
CA ALA A 120 -7.51 7.90 -0.69
C ALA A 120 -8.63 8.36 -1.65
N GLN A 121 -9.85 7.84 -1.53
CA GLN A 121 -11.02 8.32 -2.29
C GLN A 121 -11.37 9.77 -1.93
N HIS A 122 -11.29 10.12 -0.64
CA HIS A 122 -11.53 11.47 -0.18
C HIS A 122 -10.47 12.44 -0.73
N LEU A 123 -9.19 12.04 -0.76
CA LEU A 123 -8.13 12.83 -1.41
C LEU A 123 -8.45 13.06 -2.89
N ILE A 124 -8.89 12.03 -3.63
CA ILE A 124 -9.26 12.18 -5.05
C ILE A 124 -10.39 13.20 -5.21
N GLY A 125 -11.47 13.07 -4.44
CA GLY A 125 -12.59 14.00 -4.51
C GLY A 125 -12.17 15.43 -4.18
N TRP A 126 -11.31 15.61 -3.18
CA TRP A 126 -10.75 16.92 -2.82
C TRP A 126 -9.89 17.51 -3.93
N LEU A 127 -9.01 16.70 -4.53
CA LEU A 127 -8.15 17.10 -5.66
C LEU A 127 -8.98 17.51 -6.89
N GLN A 128 -9.99 16.72 -7.25
CA GLN A 128 -10.91 17.02 -8.35
C GLN A 128 -11.71 18.31 -8.11
N GLY A 129 -12.22 18.52 -6.88
CA GLY A 129 -12.97 19.72 -6.53
C GLY A 129 -12.12 20.99 -6.51
N THR A 130 -10.85 20.89 -6.13
CA THR A 130 -9.92 22.04 -6.06
C THR A 130 -9.23 22.33 -7.39
N ASN A 131 -9.15 21.36 -8.29
CA ASN A 131 -8.47 21.48 -9.58
C ASN A 131 -9.34 20.98 -10.75
N PRO A 132 -10.50 21.61 -10.99
CA PRO A 132 -11.53 21.10 -11.91
C PRO A 132 -11.06 20.96 -13.37
N ASN A 133 -9.97 21.64 -13.76
CA ASN A 133 -9.41 21.59 -15.12
C ASN A 133 -8.12 20.79 -15.24
N ALA A 134 -7.47 20.43 -14.13
CA ALA A 134 -6.14 19.83 -14.13
C ALA A 134 -6.15 18.35 -13.77
N ILE A 135 -7.03 17.86 -12.90
CA ILE A 135 -6.93 16.49 -12.40
C ILE A 135 -8.04 15.66 -13.01
N ARG A 136 -7.74 15.04 -14.17
CA ARG A 136 -8.68 14.15 -14.86
C ARG A 136 -8.50 12.68 -14.48
N ASN A 137 -7.31 12.29 -14.02
CA ASN A 137 -6.94 10.91 -13.77
C ASN A 137 -6.33 10.75 -12.37
N CYS A 138 -6.88 9.84 -11.58
CA CYS A 138 -6.25 9.33 -10.35
C CYS A 138 -6.29 7.80 -10.40
N LEU A 139 -5.12 7.18 -10.30
CA LEU A 139 -5.01 5.72 -10.26
C LEU A 139 -4.94 5.25 -8.81
N PHE A 140 -5.83 4.34 -8.44
CA PHE A 140 -5.68 3.44 -7.30
C PHE A 140 -4.95 2.18 -7.75
N ALA A 141 -3.84 1.85 -7.11
CA ALA A 141 -3.16 0.57 -7.31
C ALA A 141 -3.21 -0.22 -6.01
N CYS A 142 -3.85 -1.38 -6.06
CA CYS A 142 -3.86 -2.42 -5.03
C CYS A 142 -3.30 -3.66 -5.75
N LEU A 143 -2.11 -4.11 -5.35
CA LEU A 143 -1.26 -5.03 -6.12
C LEU A 143 -1.51 -6.51 -5.83
N TYR A 144 -2.44 -6.87 -4.95
CA TYR A 144 -2.94 -8.25 -4.87
C TYR A 144 -4.43 -8.36 -5.23
N PHE A 145 -4.67 -9.07 -6.35
CA PHE A 145 -5.94 -9.38 -7.02
C PHE A 145 -6.72 -8.17 -7.58
N THR A 146 -6.14 -7.61 -8.65
CA THR A 146 -6.82 -6.97 -9.80
C THR A 146 -8.17 -6.29 -9.52
N LYS A 147 -8.16 -4.98 -9.27
CA LYS A 147 -9.29 -4.11 -9.56
C LYS A 147 -8.83 -2.90 -10.36
N PHE A 148 -9.04 -2.98 -11.66
CA PHE A 148 -8.95 -1.82 -12.55
C PHE A 148 -10.34 -1.19 -12.65
N VAL A 149 -10.46 0.10 -12.35
CA VAL A 149 -11.60 0.89 -12.81
C VAL A 149 -11.09 1.82 -13.89
N LEU A 150 -11.26 1.38 -15.14
CA LEU A 150 -11.11 2.18 -16.33
C LEU A 150 -12.48 2.75 -16.67
N ILE A 151 -12.63 4.07 -16.71
CA ILE A 151 -13.77 4.68 -17.39
C ILE A 151 -13.24 5.84 -18.24
N MET A 152 -13.65 5.80 -19.50
CA MET A 152 -13.29 6.69 -20.62
C MET A 152 -13.79 8.12 -20.42
#